data_AF-A0A6S7BB40-F1
#
_entry.id   AF-A0A6S7BB40-F1
#
_cell.length_a   1.000
_cell.length_b   1.000
_cell.length_c   1.000
_cell.angle_alpha   90.00
_cell.angle_beta   90.00
_cell.angle_gamma   90.00
#
_symmetry.space_group_name_H-M   'P 1'
#
loop_
_entity.id
_entity.type
_entity.pdbx_description
1 polymer ?
#
loop_
_entity_poly.entity_id
_entity_poly.type
_entity_poly.pdbx_seq_one_letter_code
_entity_poly.pdbx_strand_id
1 'polypeptide(L)'
;MKTFTTTVLLCAGLAVAGAAQAQSAVQSPAPSTQYKRDLYGDWRVTYSAPTAKSSDQVASELAQAKANGQYTFGQEDYPPPAVSTASESRAQVEQELQQAQTQGQMASDQEDYPPPAMAHSGMSDIH
;
A
#
# COMPACT_ATOMS: atom_id res chain seq x y z
N MET A 1 48.53 -27.84 42.64
CA MET A 1 49.56 -26.87 42.18
C MET A 1 49.42 -26.79 40.65
N LYS A 2 49.09 -25.70 39.96
CA LYS A 2 49.11 -24.25 40.25
C LYS A 2 48.07 -23.53 39.35
N THR A 3 47.44 -22.51 39.94
CA THR A 3 47.06 -21.19 39.40
C THR A 3 46.24 -21.07 38.10
N PHE A 4 44.99 -20.63 38.29
CA PHE A 4 44.13 -20.01 37.28
C PHE A 4 44.63 -18.59 36.96
N THR A 5 44.95 -18.33 35.69
CA THR A 5 45.35 -17.01 35.19
C THR A 5 44.11 -16.25 34.73
N THR A 6 43.46 -15.56 35.67
CA THR A 6 42.38 -14.60 35.38
C THR A 6 42.99 -13.26 34.99
N THR A 7 42.95 -12.93 33.70
CA THR A 7 43.34 -11.61 33.18
C THR A 7 42.13 -10.68 33.29
N VAL A 8 42.11 -9.83 34.31
CA VAL A 8 41.19 -8.69 34.38
C VAL A 8 41.77 -7.58 33.51
N LEU A 9 41.17 -7.39 32.32
CA LEU A 9 41.51 -6.29 31.43
C LEU A 9 40.82 -5.02 31.94
N LEU A 10 41.63 -4.16 32.55
CA LEU A 10 41.28 -2.85 33.07
C LEU A 10 40.99 -1.90 31.89
N CYS A 11 39.72 -1.74 31.51
CA CYS A 11 39.30 -0.72 30.55
C CYS A 11 39.32 0.66 31.23
N ALA A 12 40.50 1.29 31.29
CA ALA A 12 40.64 2.71 31.54
C ALA A 12 40.16 3.50 30.31
N GLY A 13 39.31 4.48 30.56
CA GLY A 13 38.56 5.20 29.53
C GLY A 13 39.41 5.94 28.51
N LEU A 14 38.95 5.90 27.26
CA LEU A 14 39.27 6.89 26.25
C LEU A 14 37.98 7.65 25.94
N ALA A 15 37.83 8.82 26.55
CA ALA A 15 36.81 9.78 26.18
C ALA A 15 37.21 10.36 24.81
N VAL A 16 36.60 9.85 23.74
CA VAL A 16 36.69 10.52 22.44
C VAL A 16 35.72 11.71 22.47
N ALA A 17 36.30 12.90 22.33
CA ALA A 17 35.58 14.14 22.14
C ALA A 17 34.64 14.01 20.93
N GLY A 18 33.41 14.49 21.11
CA GLY A 18 32.32 14.31 20.16
C GLY A 18 32.62 14.89 18.78
N ALA A 19 32.51 14.03 17.77
CA ALA A 19 31.83 14.45 16.55
C ALA A 19 30.34 14.20 16.81
N ALA A 20 29.59 15.28 17.01
CA ALA A 20 28.15 15.24 17.06
C ALA A 20 27.64 14.54 15.78
N GLN A 21 27.24 13.28 15.92
CA GLN A 21 26.50 12.59 14.89
C GLN A 21 25.14 13.26 14.87
N ALA A 22 24.95 14.21 13.96
CA ALA A 22 23.65 14.77 13.64
C ALA A 22 22.83 13.66 12.98
N GLN A 23 22.28 12.76 13.79
CA GLN A 23 21.17 11.92 13.39
C GLN A 23 19.95 12.83 13.35
N SER A 24 19.73 13.47 12.20
CA SER A 24 18.44 14.07 11.85
C SER A 24 17.44 12.95 11.57
N ALA A 25 17.21 12.08 12.56
CA ALA A 25 16.00 11.31 12.60
C ALA A 25 14.88 12.33 12.84
N VAL A 26 14.06 12.57 11.82
CA VAL A 26 12.78 13.27 11.97
C VAL A 26 11.89 12.34 12.81
N GLN A 27 12.18 12.30 14.10
CA GLN A 27 11.50 11.46 15.06
C GLN A 27 10.27 12.25 15.52
N SER A 28 9.23 12.21 14.68
CA SER A 28 7.90 12.58 15.14
C SER A 28 7.55 11.59 16.25
N PRO A 29 7.23 12.03 17.48
CA PRO A 29 6.86 11.10 18.53
C PRO A 29 5.68 10.27 18.04
N ALA A 30 5.80 8.94 18.09
CA ALA A 30 4.71 8.06 17.72
C ALA A 30 3.46 8.46 18.54
N PRO A 31 2.28 8.58 17.90
CA PRO A 31 1.08 8.98 18.62
C PRO A 31 0.80 7.95 19.72
N SER A 32 0.71 8.41 20.97
CA SER A 32 0.37 7.53 22.09
C SER A 32 -1.09 7.11 21.95
N THR A 33 -1.30 5.81 21.83
CA THR A 33 -2.62 5.17 21.82
C THR A 33 -3.04 4.89 23.27
N GLN A 34 -4.22 5.39 23.67
CA GLN A 34 -4.80 5.01 24.97
C GLN A 34 -6.03 4.13 24.75
N TYR A 35 -6.07 3.02 25.47
CA TYR A 35 -7.19 2.10 25.51
C TYR A 35 -7.92 2.28 26.84
N LYS A 36 -9.22 2.55 26.80
CA LYS A 36 -10.05 2.67 28.00
C LYS A 36 -11.36 1.92 27.82
N ARG A 37 -11.75 1.15 28.84
CA ARG A 37 -13.08 0.55 28.91
C ARG A 37 -14.04 1.57 29.52
N ASP A 38 -15.18 1.80 28.89
CA ASP A 38 -16.20 2.69 29.43
C ASP A 38 -17.09 2.02 30.48
N LEU A 39 -18.03 2.79 31.06
CA LEU A 39 -18.93 2.33 32.11
C LEU A 39 -19.85 1.18 31.67
N TYR A 40 -20.09 1.04 30.35
CA TYR A 40 -20.93 0.01 29.75
C TYR A 40 -20.11 -1.19 29.23
N GLY A 41 -18.80 -1.18 29.45
CA GLY A 41 -17.90 -2.26 29.07
C GLY A 41 -17.35 -2.17 27.64
N ASP A 42 -17.67 -1.11 26.90
CA ASP A 42 -17.21 -0.96 25.52
C ASP A 42 -15.80 -0.36 25.46
N TRP A 43 -15.02 -0.80 24.47
CA TRP A 43 -13.62 -0.39 24.32
C TRP A 43 -13.52 0.88 23.49
N ARG A 44 -12.93 1.92 24.08
CA ARG A 44 -12.59 3.18 23.40
C ARG A 44 -11.09 3.24 23.16
N VAL A 45 -10.71 3.63 21.94
CA VAL A 45 -9.34 3.91 21.56
C VAL A 45 -9.22 5.39 21.25
N THR A 46 -8.32 6.09 21.94
CA THR A 46 -7.99 7.48 21.63
C THR A 46 -6.57 7.56 21.09
N TYR A 47 -6.41 8.29 19.98
CA TYR A 47 -5.13 8.60 19.38
C TYR A 47 -4.81 10.06 19.64
N SER A 48 -3.61 10.32 20.14
CA SER A 48 -3.10 11.68 20.26
C SER A 48 -2.63 12.12 18.87
N ALA A 49 -3.18 13.20 18.33
CA ALA A 49 -2.73 13.72 17.05
C ALA A 49 -1.27 14.19 17.17
N PRO A 50 -0.36 13.82 16.24
CA PRO A 50 0.98 14.36 16.22
C PRO A 50 0.95 15.85 15.92
N THR A 51 1.98 16.58 16.36
CA THR A 51 2.13 18.00 16.02
C THR A 51 2.24 18.16 14.51
N ALA A 52 1.37 19.00 13.93
CA ALA A 52 1.41 19.31 12.51
C ALA A 52 2.71 20.06 12.16
N LYS A 53 3.37 19.64 11.08
CA LYS A 53 4.56 20.33 10.56
C LYS A 53 4.16 21.64 9.88
N SER A 54 5.03 22.64 9.96
CA SER A 54 4.84 23.86 9.18
C SER A 54 5.13 23.62 7.70
N SER A 55 4.58 24.47 6.83
CA SER A 55 4.82 24.43 5.39
C SER A 55 6.31 24.52 5.05
N ASP A 56 7.06 25.38 5.76
CA ASP A 56 8.51 25.54 5.59
C ASP A 56 9.28 24.26 5.96
N GLN A 57 8.85 23.60 7.03
CA GLN A 57 9.48 22.36 7.49
C GLN A 57 9.26 21.23 6.47
N VAL A 58 8.05 21.12 5.91
CA VAL A 58 7.76 20.16 4.83
C VAL A 58 8.58 20.48 3.58
N ALA A 59 8.70 21.74 3.19
CA ALA A 59 9.49 22.14 2.03
C ALA A 59 10.97 21.80 2.18
N SER A 60 11.54 22.04 3.38
CA SER A 60 12.92 21.66 3.70
C SER A 60 13.15 20.16 3.62
N GLU A 61 12.26 19.35 4.19
CA GLU A 61 12.36 17.89 4.15
C GLU A 61 12.27 17.35 2.71
N LEU A 62 11.38 17.91 1.88
CA LEU A 62 11.27 17.54 0.47
C LEU A 62 12.53 17.90 -0.32
N ALA A 63 13.14 19.05 -0.06
CA ALA A 63 14.40 19.45 -0.68
C ALA A 63 15.56 18.52 -0.28
N GLN A 64 15.64 18.16 1.00
CA GLN A 64 16.64 17.21 1.51
C GLN A 64 16.44 15.81 0.91
N ALA A 65 15.21 15.32 0.88
CA ALA A 65 14.90 14.01 0.31
C ALA A 65 15.19 13.95 -1.20
N LYS A 66 15.03 15.07 -1.93
CA LYS A 66 15.43 15.20 -3.33
C LYS A 66 16.95 15.17 -3.49
N ALA A 67 17.68 15.92 -2.66
CA ALA A 67 19.15 15.95 -2.68
C ALA A 67 19.76 14.58 -2.33
N ASN A 68 19.14 13.86 -1.42
CA ASN A 68 19.57 12.52 -0.99
C ASN A 68 19.11 11.40 -1.94
N GLY A 69 18.35 11.71 -3.00
CA GLY A 69 17.84 10.71 -3.94
C GLY A 69 16.81 9.75 -3.33
N GLN A 70 16.15 10.13 -2.23
CA GLN A 70 15.17 9.29 -1.52
C GLN A 70 13.86 9.12 -2.31
N TYR A 71 13.61 10.00 -3.30
CA TYR A 71 12.52 9.88 -4.26
C TYR A 71 12.94 10.48 -5.60
N THR A 72 12.36 9.98 -6.69
CA THR A 72 12.68 10.37 -8.05
C THR A 72 11.40 10.62 -8.83
N PHE A 73 11.43 11.61 -9.73
CA PHE A 73 10.30 11.93 -10.61
C PHE A 73 10.52 11.29 -11.99
N GLY A 74 9.48 10.67 -12.54
CA GLY A 74 9.45 10.27 -13.96
C GLY A 74 10.32 9.07 -14.35
N GLN A 75 10.69 8.19 -13.41
CA GLN A 75 11.43 6.95 -13.72
C GLN A 75 10.51 5.77 -14.05
N GLU A 76 9.20 5.96 -13.97
CA GLU A 76 8.24 5.01 -14.52
C GLU A 76 7.84 5.51 -15.91
N ASP A 77 8.24 4.78 -16.95
CA ASP A 77 7.63 4.87 -18.28
C ASP A 77 6.16 4.47 -18.14
N TYR A 78 5.33 5.43 -17.71
CA TYR A 78 3.90 5.24 -17.51
C TYR A 78 3.10 6.14 -18.47
N PRO A 79 2.16 5.56 -19.25
CA PRO A 79 1.80 4.14 -19.28
C PRO A 79 2.88 3.28 -19.97
N PRO A 80 2.99 1.97 -19.65
CA PRO A 80 3.83 1.07 -20.42
C PRO A 80 3.43 1.13 -21.90
N PRO A 81 4.39 0.99 -22.84
CA PRO A 81 4.07 0.98 -24.26
C PRO A 81 3.03 -0.10 -24.52
N ALA A 82 1.86 0.29 -25.02
CA ALA A 82 0.79 -0.63 -25.36
C ALA A 82 1.30 -1.59 -26.45
N VAL A 83 1.50 -2.86 -26.07
CA VAL A 83 1.74 -3.93 -27.04
C VAL A 83 0.48 -4.07 -27.88
N SER A 84 0.48 -3.48 -29.08
CA SER A 84 -0.59 -3.67 -30.05
C SER A 84 -0.45 -5.10 -30.58
N THR A 85 -1.17 -6.04 -29.98
CA THR A 85 -1.36 -7.37 -30.56
C THR A 85 -2.25 -7.19 -31.79
N ALA A 86 -1.86 -7.80 -32.91
CA ALA A 86 -2.68 -7.80 -34.10
C ALA A 86 -4.02 -8.48 -33.75
N SER A 87 -5.13 -7.75 -33.92
CA SER A 87 -6.46 -8.34 -33.83
C SER A 87 -6.67 -9.29 -35.01
N GLU A 88 -7.38 -10.38 -34.80
CA GLU A 88 -7.67 -11.33 -35.86
C GLU A 88 -8.48 -10.67 -36.98
N SER A 89 -8.21 -11.11 -38.21
CA SER A 89 -8.98 -10.62 -39.35
C SER A 89 -10.41 -11.16 -39.29
N ARG A 90 -11.37 -10.38 -39.81
CA ARG A 90 -12.77 -10.82 -39.88
C ARG A 90 -12.94 -12.20 -40.54
N ALA A 91 -12.16 -12.47 -41.58
CA ALA A 91 -12.19 -13.76 -42.27
C ALA A 91 -11.73 -14.92 -41.37
N GLN A 92 -10.76 -14.69 -40.48
CA GLN A 92 -10.24 -15.68 -39.55
C GLN A 92 -11.29 -16.00 -38.46
N VAL A 93 -11.93 -14.97 -37.92
CA VAL A 93 -13.04 -15.13 -36.96
C VAL A 93 -14.21 -15.90 -37.57
N GLU A 94 -14.55 -15.63 -38.84
CA GLU A 94 -15.60 -16.36 -39.56
C GLU A 94 -15.24 -17.85 -39.77
N GLN A 95 -13.96 -18.16 -40.03
CA GLN A 95 -13.48 -19.54 -40.14
C GLN A 95 -13.52 -20.28 -38.81
N GLU A 96 -13.06 -19.66 -37.73
CA GLU A 96 -13.13 -20.25 -36.38
C GLU A 96 -14.56 -20.47 -35.92
N LEU A 97 -15.47 -19.53 -36.22
CA LEU A 97 -16.88 -19.67 -35.91
C LEU A 97 -17.51 -20.86 -36.67
N GLN A 98 -17.21 -21.02 -37.96
CA GLN A 98 -17.68 -22.17 -38.74
C GLN A 98 -17.11 -23.49 -38.22
N GLN A 99 -15.86 -23.47 -37.79
CA GLN A 99 -15.18 -24.61 -37.19
C GLN A 99 -15.81 -24.98 -35.82
N ALA A 100 -16.09 -24.01 -34.95
CA ALA A 100 -16.75 -24.23 -33.66
C ALA A 100 -18.18 -24.78 -33.84
N GLN A 101 -18.91 -24.29 -34.85
CA GLN A 101 -20.23 -24.81 -35.23
C GLN A 101 -20.17 -26.28 -35.64
N THR A 102 -19.24 -26.65 -36.52
CA THR A 102 -19.10 -28.05 -36.97
C THR A 102 -18.62 -28.99 -35.88
N GLN A 103 -17.84 -28.47 -34.91
CA GLN A 103 -17.40 -29.22 -33.73
C GLN A 103 -18.45 -29.27 -32.60
N GLY A 104 -19.62 -28.64 -32.79
CA GLY A 104 -20.68 -28.61 -31.79
C GLY A 104 -20.32 -27.83 -30.51
N GLN A 105 -19.35 -26.92 -30.58
CA GLN A 105 -18.88 -26.13 -29.43
C GLN A 105 -19.69 -24.84 -29.20
N MET A 106 -20.70 -24.59 -30.03
CA MET A 106 -21.57 -23.43 -29.89
C MET A 106 -22.57 -23.67 -28.75
N ALA A 107 -22.40 -22.96 -27.64
CA ALA A 107 -23.40 -22.90 -26.58
C ALA A 107 -24.68 -22.28 -27.16
N SER A 108 -25.70 -23.12 -27.39
CA SER A 108 -27.01 -22.71 -27.90
C SER A 108 -27.94 -22.38 -26.74
N ASP A 109 -27.48 -21.55 -25.80
CA ASP A 109 -28.33 -21.09 -24.72
C ASP A 109 -29.00 -19.79 -25.18
N GLN A 110 -30.17 -19.94 -25.81
CA GLN A 110 -31.13 -18.87 -26.10
C GLN A 110 -31.75 -18.34 -24.80
N GLU A 111 -30.91 -17.93 -23.84
CA GLU A 111 -31.39 -17.16 -22.70
C GLU A 111 -31.83 -15.79 -23.23
N ASP A 112 -33.14 -15.54 -23.21
CA ASP A 112 -33.73 -14.27 -23.61
C ASP A 112 -33.10 -13.15 -22.77
N TYR A 113 -32.27 -12.32 -23.40
CA TYR A 113 -31.57 -11.20 -22.76
C TYR A 113 -32.07 -9.89 -23.35
N PRO A 114 -32.47 -8.91 -22.51
CA PRO A 114 -32.28 -8.86 -21.06
C PRO A 114 -33.36 -9.62 -20.26
N PRO A 115 -33.04 -10.14 -19.06
CA PRO A 115 -34.05 -10.74 -18.19
C PRO A 115 -35.14 -9.70 -17.87
N PRO A 116 -36.42 -10.11 -17.71
CA PRO A 116 -37.48 -9.21 -17.31
C PRO A 116 -37.12 -8.58 -15.96
N ALA A 117 -37.22 -7.25 -15.86
CA ALA A 117 -36.94 -6.53 -14.64
C ALA A 117 -37.82 -7.08 -13.51
N MET A 118 -37.20 -7.71 -12.50
CA MET A 118 -37.93 -8.08 -11.29
C MET A 118 -38.44 -6.78 -10.66
N ALA A 119 -39.76 -6.62 -10.60
CA ALA A 119 -40.38 -5.51 -9.90
C ALA A 119 -39.97 -5.60 -8.43
N HIS A 120 -39.08 -4.72 -8.00
CA HIS A 120 -38.77 -4.52 -6.59
C HIS A 120 -39.97 -3.77 -6.01
N SER A 121 -41.01 -4.52 -5.64
CA SER A 121 -42.19 -4.04 -4.94
C SER A 121 -41.81 -3.68 -3.50
N GLY A 122 -41.05 -2.61 -3.33
CA GLY A 122 -40.92 -1.88 -2.08
C GLY A 122 -42.03 -0.85 -1.99
N MET A 123 -43.26 -1.29 -1.67
CA MET A 123 -44.28 -0.36 -1.19
C MET A 123 -44.22 -0.35 0.32
N SER A 124 -43.41 0.57 0.82
CA SER A 124 -43.67 1.26 2.08
C SER A 124 -45.09 1.84 2.01
N ASP A 125 -45.95 1.50 2.96
CA ASP A 125 -46.82 2.48 3.63
C ASP A 125 -47.61 1.74 4.72
N ILE A 126 -47.12 1.91 5.94
CA ILE A 126 -47.85 1.68 7.17
C ILE A 126 -48.75 2.92 7.32
N HIS A 127 -50.06 2.74 7.41
CA HIS A 127 -50.98 3.78 7.86
C HIS A 127 -52.12 3.21 8.71
#